data_AF-A0AAE8MK91-F1
#
_entry.id   AF-A0AAE8MK91-F1
#
_cell.length_a   1.000
_cell.length_b   1.000
_cell.length_c   1.000
_cell.angle_alpha   90.00
_cell.angle_beta   90.00
_cell.angle_gamma   90.00
#
_symmetry.space_group_name_H-M   'P 1'
#
loop_
_entity.id
_entity.type
_entity.pdbx_description
1 polymer ?
#
loop_
_entity_poly.entity_id
_entity_poly.type
_entity_poly.pdbx_seq_one_letter_code
_entity_poly.pdbx_strand_id
1 'polypeptide(L)'
;MSTAQELSNISSDLIWEIVRDNNCFSAKSKKNGGVQFSRDPLNLTNKTSRKHAGFVNDKALGISSGEKGAVVVTSKKAQPNKPAQNLVNTTYSGSKSNRKTFQAVANQTAKNGYRADLRSAAVERVSAIKRSNKPVKPEPEQKLRGNKAKKAAAATEEN
;
A
#
# COMPACT_ATOMS: atom_id res chain seq x y z
N MET A 1 -39.10 -4.03 16.56
CA MET A 1 -38.44 -5.19 17.21
C MET A 1 -36.98 -4.84 17.40
N SER A 2 -36.52 -4.76 18.64
CA SER A 2 -35.11 -4.49 18.97
C SER A 2 -34.30 -5.73 18.58
N THR A 3 -33.51 -5.64 17.51
CA THR A 3 -32.52 -6.67 17.18
C THR A 3 -31.47 -6.65 18.30
N ALA A 4 -31.47 -7.66 19.16
CA ALA A 4 -30.36 -7.87 20.08
C ALA A 4 -29.06 -7.85 19.27
N GLN A 5 -28.11 -7.00 19.68
CA GLN A 5 -26.81 -6.91 19.05
C GLN A 5 -26.13 -8.27 19.23
N GLU A 6 -26.14 -9.13 18.21
CA GLU A 6 -25.36 -10.37 18.22
C GLU A 6 -23.89 -10.01 18.36
N LEU A 7 -23.34 -10.20 19.56
CA LEU A 7 -21.90 -10.11 19.80
C LEU A 7 -21.27 -11.28 19.04
N SER A 8 -20.40 -10.98 18.08
CA SER A 8 -19.64 -12.01 17.40
C SER A 8 -18.81 -12.78 18.43
N ASN A 9 -18.89 -14.11 18.43
CA ASN A 9 -18.11 -14.98 19.32
C ASN A 9 -16.58 -14.82 19.17
N ILE A 10 -16.12 -14.03 18.22
CA ILE A 10 -14.72 -13.75 17.93
C ILE A 10 -14.53 -12.23 17.96
N SER A 11 -13.66 -11.74 18.85
CA SER A 11 -13.27 -10.34 18.91
C SER A 11 -11.96 -10.12 18.15
N SER A 12 -11.87 -9.00 17.42
CA SER A 12 -10.66 -8.66 16.67
C SER A 12 -9.48 -8.35 17.60
N ASP A 13 -9.72 -7.88 18.82
CA ASP A 13 -8.67 -7.65 19.81
C ASP A 13 -8.08 -8.96 20.35
N LEU A 14 -8.91 -9.97 20.60
CA LEU A 14 -8.43 -11.28 21.02
C LEU A 14 -7.56 -11.92 19.93
N ILE A 15 -8.00 -11.87 18.67
CA ILE A 15 -7.20 -12.36 17.54
C ILE A 15 -5.85 -11.65 17.49
N TRP A 16 -5.81 -10.33 17.71
CA TRP A 16 -4.56 -9.60 17.72
C TRP A 16 -3.63 -10.06 18.83
N GLU A 17 -4.10 -10.20 20.06
CA GLU A 17 -3.23 -10.64 21.16
C GLU A 17 -2.65 -12.05 20.94
N ILE A 18 -3.41 -12.93 20.29
CA ILE A 18 -2.91 -14.27 19.91
C ILE A 18 -1.84 -14.18 18.80
N VAL A 19 -2.07 -13.33 17.79
CA VAL A 19 -1.36 -13.41 16.50
C VAL A 19 -0.27 -12.32 16.35
N ARG A 20 -0.21 -11.32 17.25
CA ARG A 20 0.73 -10.18 17.17
C ARG A 20 2.19 -10.59 17.09
N ASP A 21 2.58 -11.63 17.81
CA ASP A 21 3.97 -12.06 17.90
C ASP A 21 4.31 -13.20 16.93
N ASN A 22 3.33 -13.94 16.42
CA ASN A 22 3.61 -15.03 15.51
C ASN A 22 2.54 -15.14 14.43
N ASN A 23 2.89 -14.72 13.21
CA ASN A 23 2.05 -14.85 12.03
C ASN A 23 2.90 -14.90 10.75
N CYS A 24 2.35 -15.52 9.71
CA CYS A 24 3.03 -15.70 8.42
C CYS A 24 3.31 -14.38 7.68
N PHE A 25 2.58 -13.31 8.01
CA PHE A 25 2.78 -12.00 7.39
C PHE A 25 3.92 -11.21 8.04
N SER A 26 4.39 -11.61 9.22
CA SER A 26 5.35 -10.84 10.02
C SER A 26 6.76 -10.96 9.45
N ALA A 27 7.35 -9.83 9.07
CA ALA A 27 8.74 -9.69 8.70
C ALA A 27 9.49 -9.01 9.85
N LYS A 28 10.06 -9.82 10.75
CA LYS A 28 10.80 -9.36 11.93
C LYS A 28 12.27 -9.12 11.57
N SER A 29 12.78 -7.95 11.93
CA SER A 29 14.20 -7.61 11.77
C SER A 29 14.65 -6.75 12.94
N LYS A 30 15.88 -6.98 13.42
CA LYS A 30 16.54 -6.12 14.41
C LYS A 30 17.12 -4.84 13.78
N LYS A 31 17.11 -4.74 12.45
CA LYS A 31 17.62 -3.57 11.70
C LYS A 31 16.62 -2.40 11.79
N ASN A 32 17.05 -1.20 11.40
CA ASN A 32 16.20 -0.01 11.30
C ASN A 32 15.45 0.36 12.61
N GLY A 33 16.14 0.26 13.76
CA GLY A 33 15.57 0.68 15.05
C GLY A 33 14.51 -0.28 15.62
N GLY A 34 14.49 -1.55 15.18
CA GLY A 34 13.56 -2.56 15.68
C GLY A 34 12.14 -2.47 15.13
N VAL A 35 11.92 -1.65 14.08
CA VAL A 35 10.62 -1.57 13.40
C VAL A 35 10.28 -2.91 12.76
N GLN A 36 9.12 -3.46 13.12
CA GLN A 36 8.60 -4.69 12.55
C GLN A 36 7.68 -4.39 11.37
N PHE A 37 7.88 -5.12 10.27
CA PHE A 37 7.09 -4.98 9.06
C PHE A 37 6.15 -6.17 8.88
N SER A 38 5.09 -5.96 8.11
CA SER A 38 4.09 -6.95 7.76
C SER A 38 3.87 -6.96 6.24
N ARG A 39 3.69 -8.17 5.70
CA ARG A 39 3.37 -8.45 4.30
C ARG A 39 1.87 -8.64 4.05
N ASP A 40 1.02 -8.27 5.01
CA ASP A 40 -0.43 -8.37 4.87
C ASP A 40 -0.93 -7.55 3.66
N PRO A 41 -1.69 -8.16 2.73
CA PRO A 41 -2.23 -7.46 1.56
C PRO A 41 -3.16 -6.29 1.92
N LEU A 42 -3.77 -6.30 3.11
CA LEU A 42 -4.69 -5.28 3.59
C LEU A 42 -4.04 -4.28 4.55
N ASN A 43 -2.72 -4.13 4.47
CA ASN A 43 -1.93 -3.18 5.26
C ASN A 43 -1.35 -2.05 4.39
N LEU A 44 -1.78 -0.80 4.66
CA LEU A 44 -1.36 0.37 3.90
C LEU A 44 0.09 0.81 4.18
N THR A 45 0.60 0.64 5.40
CA THR A 45 1.93 1.15 5.79
C THR A 45 2.99 0.06 5.87
N ASN A 46 2.60 -1.21 5.66
CA ASN A 46 3.41 -2.41 5.84
C ASN A 46 4.04 -2.52 7.25
N LYS A 47 3.55 -1.79 8.25
CA LYS A 47 4.03 -1.89 9.63
C LYS A 47 3.19 -2.90 10.41
N THR A 48 3.83 -3.68 11.28
CA THR A 48 3.12 -4.59 12.19
C THR A 48 2.50 -3.76 13.31
N SER A 49 1.21 -3.47 13.21
CA SER A 49 0.44 -2.69 14.18
C SER A 49 -1.03 -3.08 14.14
N ARG A 50 -1.68 -3.12 15.30
CA ARG A 50 -3.11 -3.39 15.47
C ARG A 50 -3.99 -2.56 14.52
N LYS A 51 -3.65 -1.28 14.33
CA LYS A 51 -4.39 -0.35 13.47
C LYS A 51 -4.39 -0.78 12.00
N HIS A 52 -3.28 -1.35 11.53
CA HIS A 52 -3.05 -1.67 10.12
C HIS A 52 -3.12 -3.17 9.81
N ALA A 53 -3.33 -4.03 10.82
CA ALA A 53 -3.55 -5.46 10.64
C ALA A 53 -4.91 -5.71 9.99
N GLY A 54 -4.92 -5.79 8.66
CA GLY A 54 -6.14 -5.93 7.88
C GLY A 54 -6.74 -7.32 7.97
N PHE A 55 -5.93 -8.36 8.18
CA PHE A 55 -6.44 -9.72 8.44
C PHE A 55 -7.27 -9.82 9.72
N VAL A 56 -6.93 -9.03 10.75
CA VAL A 56 -7.63 -8.99 12.06
C VAL A 56 -8.85 -8.08 12.06
N ASN A 57 -8.73 -6.90 11.46
CA ASN A 57 -9.80 -5.91 11.49
C ASN A 57 -11.00 -6.33 10.63
N ASP A 58 -12.21 -5.98 11.10
CA ASP A 58 -13.46 -6.17 10.33
C ASP A 58 -13.49 -5.28 9.09
N LYS A 59 -13.07 -4.02 9.25
CA LYS A 59 -12.89 -3.05 8.16
C LYS A 59 -11.40 -2.86 7.88
N ALA A 60 -10.99 -3.10 6.63
CA ALA A 60 -9.61 -2.97 6.20
C ALA A 60 -9.53 -2.54 4.74
N LEU A 61 -8.44 -1.87 4.39
CA LEU A 61 -8.16 -1.36 3.05
C LEU A 61 -6.75 -1.78 2.62
N GLY A 62 -6.66 -2.46 1.49
CA GLY A 62 -5.43 -2.76 0.77
C GLY A 62 -5.36 -1.95 -0.52
N ILE A 63 -4.15 -1.55 -0.92
CA ILE A 63 -3.93 -0.85 -2.19
C ILE A 63 -2.71 -1.47 -2.87
N SER A 64 -2.94 -1.94 -4.09
CA SER A 64 -1.93 -2.59 -4.93
C SER A 64 -1.92 -2.03 -6.35
N SER A 65 -0.82 -2.28 -7.06
CA SER A 65 -0.74 -2.05 -8.50
C SER A 65 -1.50 -3.16 -9.24
N GLY A 66 -2.36 -2.78 -10.18
CA GLY A 66 -2.99 -3.67 -11.14
C GLY A 66 -2.30 -3.65 -12.49
N GLU A 67 -2.90 -4.34 -13.46
CA GLU A 67 -2.42 -4.38 -14.83
C GLU A 67 -2.37 -2.97 -15.47
N LYS A 68 -1.40 -2.76 -16.36
CA LYS A 68 -1.24 -1.51 -17.13
C LYS A 68 -1.19 -0.25 -16.25
N GLY A 69 -0.56 -0.37 -15.07
CA GLY A 69 -0.38 0.74 -14.14
C GLY A 69 -1.67 1.19 -13.43
N ALA A 70 -2.73 0.37 -13.47
CA ALA A 70 -3.93 0.60 -12.70
C ALA A 70 -3.66 0.54 -11.19
N VAL A 71 -4.54 1.17 -10.42
CA VAL A 71 -4.53 1.08 -8.96
C VAL A 71 -5.74 0.27 -8.52
N VAL A 72 -5.51 -0.81 -7.79
CA VAL A 72 -6.56 -1.65 -7.23
C VAL A 72 -6.70 -1.34 -5.75
N VAL A 73 -7.90 -0.95 -5.33
CA VAL A 73 -8.26 -0.76 -3.93
C VAL A 73 -9.11 -1.94 -3.49
N THR A 74 -8.59 -2.71 -2.54
CA THR A 74 -9.30 -3.83 -1.91
C THR A 74 -9.88 -3.37 -0.59
N SER A 75 -11.17 -3.60 -0.36
CA SER A 75 -11.85 -3.27 0.89
C SER A 75 -12.57 -4.49 1.45
N LYS A 76 -12.69 -4.57 2.79
CA LYS A 76 -13.52 -5.59 3.44
C LYS A 76 -14.97 -5.15 3.56
N LYS A 77 -15.88 -6.09 3.30
CA LYS A 77 -17.31 -6.03 3.62
C LYS A 77 -17.54 -6.40 5.10
N ALA A 78 -18.77 -6.25 5.56
CA ALA A 78 -19.21 -6.74 6.88
C ALA A 78 -19.66 -8.21 6.78
N GLN A 79 -18.81 -9.12 6.25
CA GLN A 79 -19.11 -10.55 6.09
C GLN A 79 -17.95 -11.42 6.61
N PRO A 80 -17.70 -11.42 7.94
CA PRO A 80 -16.52 -12.07 8.52
C PRO A 80 -16.50 -13.60 8.32
N ASN A 81 -17.66 -14.24 8.28
CA ASN A 81 -17.82 -15.69 8.10
C ASN A 81 -17.66 -16.18 6.65
N LYS A 82 -17.55 -15.27 5.67
CA LYS A 82 -17.46 -15.60 4.23
C LYS A 82 -16.19 -14.99 3.62
N PRO A 83 -14.99 -15.51 3.96
CA PRO A 83 -13.73 -14.87 3.58
C PRO A 83 -13.58 -14.64 2.08
N ALA A 84 -14.04 -15.58 1.24
CA ALA A 84 -13.99 -15.47 -0.22
C ALA A 84 -14.83 -14.30 -0.77
N GLN A 85 -15.97 -14.00 -0.16
CA GLN A 85 -16.89 -12.94 -0.59
C GLN A 85 -16.68 -11.63 0.17
N ASN A 86 -15.84 -11.65 1.20
CA ASN A 86 -15.64 -10.52 2.10
C ASN A 86 -14.79 -9.40 1.49
N LEU A 87 -14.09 -9.67 0.39
CA LEU A 87 -13.24 -8.69 -0.29
C LEU A 87 -13.96 -8.08 -1.50
N VAL A 88 -13.79 -6.78 -1.68
CA VAL A 88 -14.25 -6.03 -2.85
C VAL A 88 -13.09 -5.27 -3.43
N ASN A 89 -12.84 -5.51 -4.71
CA ASN A 89 -11.81 -4.81 -5.47
C ASN A 89 -12.44 -3.70 -6.31
N THR A 90 -11.93 -2.50 -6.17
CA THR A 90 -12.27 -1.34 -7.00
C THR A 90 -11.03 -0.94 -7.78
N THR A 91 -11.10 -1.02 -9.11
CA THR A 91 -9.96 -0.71 -9.97
C THR A 91 -10.08 0.69 -10.55
N TYR A 92 -9.01 1.47 -10.46
CA TYR A 92 -8.86 2.75 -11.13
C TYR A 92 -7.84 2.61 -12.26
N SER A 93 -8.27 2.93 -13.49
CA SER A 93 -7.40 2.90 -14.68
C SER A 93 -6.10 3.70 -14.47
N GLY A 94 -4.99 3.18 -14.99
CA GLY A 94 -3.68 3.84 -14.95
C GLY A 94 -3.67 5.19 -15.67
N SER A 95 -4.45 5.31 -16.75
CA SER A 95 -4.60 6.55 -17.53
C SER A 95 -5.43 7.62 -16.82
N LYS A 96 -6.14 7.28 -15.73
CA LYS A 96 -6.93 8.25 -14.97
C LYS A 96 -6.01 9.27 -14.31
N SER A 97 -6.37 10.55 -14.38
CA SER A 97 -5.60 11.64 -13.75
C SER A 97 -5.33 11.39 -12.26
N ASN A 98 -4.10 11.69 -11.81
CA ASN A 98 -3.65 11.50 -10.43
C ASN A 98 -4.59 12.14 -9.41
N ARG A 99 -4.99 13.40 -9.64
CA ARG A 99 -5.92 14.13 -8.76
C ARG A 99 -7.24 13.37 -8.59
N LYS A 100 -7.81 12.91 -9.70
CA LYS A 100 -9.08 12.16 -9.70
C LYS A 100 -8.93 10.80 -9.00
N THR A 101 -7.81 10.12 -9.16
CA THR A 101 -7.54 8.85 -8.44
C THR A 101 -7.40 9.08 -6.94
N PHE A 102 -6.60 10.08 -6.51
CA PHE A 102 -6.40 10.37 -5.09
C PHE A 102 -7.71 10.77 -4.41
N GLN A 103 -8.50 11.65 -5.05
CA GLN A 103 -9.81 12.04 -4.54
C GLN A 103 -10.76 10.84 -4.42
N ALA A 104 -10.79 9.97 -5.43
CA ALA A 104 -11.64 8.77 -5.41
C ALA A 104 -11.27 7.83 -4.26
N VAL A 105 -9.98 7.54 -4.07
CA VAL A 105 -9.50 6.68 -2.97
C VAL A 105 -9.77 7.31 -1.61
N ALA A 106 -9.53 8.61 -1.46
CA ALA A 106 -9.77 9.33 -0.22
C ALA A 106 -11.27 9.29 0.16
N ASN A 107 -12.14 9.43 -0.84
CA ASN A 107 -13.59 9.29 -0.67
C ASN A 107 -13.98 7.85 -0.33
N GLN A 108 -13.44 6.84 -1.01
CA GLN A 108 -13.69 5.43 -0.69
C GLN A 108 -13.28 5.08 0.74
N THR A 109 -12.22 5.72 1.27
CA THR A 109 -11.70 5.44 2.61
C THR A 109 -12.50 6.11 3.72
N ALA A 110 -12.92 7.37 3.52
CA ALA A 110 -13.49 8.19 4.60
C ALA A 110 -14.99 8.49 4.43
N LYS A 111 -15.52 8.48 3.21
CA LYS A 111 -16.94 8.74 2.97
C LYS A 111 -17.77 7.60 3.56
N ASN A 112 -19.01 7.89 3.96
CA ASN A 112 -19.94 6.93 4.55
C ASN A 112 -19.45 6.26 5.85
N GLY A 113 -18.52 6.89 6.57
CA GLY A 113 -18.08 6.41 7.88
C GLY A 113 -17.29 5.09 7.86
N TYR A 114 -16.53 4.82 6.79
CA TYR A 114 -15.74 3.58 6.71
C TYR A 114 -14.54 3.57 7.68
N ARG A 115 -13.42 4.19 7.31
CA ARG A 115 -12.18 4.28 8.12
C ARG A 115 -11.41 5.58 7.80
N ALA A 116 -11.93 6.70 8.29
CA ALA A 116 -11.33 8.02 8.05
C ALA A 116 -9.88 8.13 8.58
N ASP A 117 -9.53 7.35 9.59
CA ASP A 117 -8.20 7.22 10.18
C ASP A 117 -7.12 6.69 9.21
N LEU A 118 -7.54 6.00 8.14
CA LEU A 118 -6.66 5.44 7.11
C LEU A 118 -6.51 6.35 5.89
N ARG A 119 -7.25 7.46 5.82
CA ARG A 119 -7.35 8.30 4.62
C ARG A 119 -5.98 8.81 4.14
N SER A 120 -5.16 9.32 5.05
CA SER A 120 -3.83 9.83 4.71
C SER A 120 -2.93 8.72 4.14
N ALA A 121 -2.80 7.62 4.88
CA ALA A 121 -2.00 6.47 4.48
C ALA A 121 -2.47 5.85 3.15
N ALA A 122 -3.78 5.84 2.89
CA ALA A 122 -4.34 5.37 1.63
C ALA A 122 -3.90 6.27 0.46
N VAL A 123 -4.02 7.59 0.60
CA VAL A 123 -3.60 8.54 -0.44
C VAL A 123 -2.09 8.47 -0.68
N GLU A 124 -1.30 8.38 0.38
CA GLU A 124 0.16 8.22 0.31
C GLU A 124 0.54 6.97 -0.48
N ARG A 125 -0.06 5.81 -0.18
CA ARG A 125 0.22 4.57 -0.90
C ARG A 125 -0.14 4.63 -2.37
N VAL A 126 -1.28 5.23 -2.72
CA VAL A 126 -1.68 5.43 -4.13
C VAL A 126 -0.69 6.33 -4.84
N SER A 127 -0.22 7.40 -4.17
CA SER A 127 0.78 8.30 -4.73
C SER A 127 2.10 7.59 -5.00
N ALA A 128 2.52 6.70 -4.10
CA ALA A 128 3.72 5.88 -4.25
C ALA A 128 3.59 4.90 -5.43
N ILE A 129 2.47 4.21 -5.55
CA ILE A 129 2.20 3.29 -6.68
C ILE A 129 2.18 4.03 -8.01
N LYS A 130 1.51 5.19 -8.08
CA LYS A 130 1.50 5.99 -9.32
C LYS A 130 2.88 6.57 -9.64
N ARG A 131 3.73 6.81 -8.64
CA ARG A 131 5.11 7.22 -8.84
C ARG A 131 5.96 6.05 -9.34
N SER A 132 5.78 4.84 -8.80
CA SER A 132 6.52 3.65 -9.24
C SER A 132 6.17 3.22 -10.67
N ASN A 133 4.96 3.51 -11.14
CA ASN A 133 4.53 3.22 -12.50
C ASN A 133 5.12 4.17 -13.55
N LYS A 134 5.79 5.26 -13.14
CA LYS A 134 6.44 6.17 -14.08
C LYS A 134 7.75 5.55 -14.59
N PRO A 135 8.10 5.76 -15.86
CA PRO A 135 9.41 5.36 -16.35
C PRO A 135 10.49 6.02 -15.51
N VAL A 136 11.54 5.25 -15.20
CA VAL A 136 12.73 5.77 -14.54
C VAL A 136 13.35 6.80 -15.48
N LYS A 137 13.66 7.99 -14.97
CA LYS A 137 14.34 9.00 -15.78
C LYS A 137 15.70 8.42 -16.19
N PRO A 138 16.10 8.53 -17.46
CA PRO A 138 17.43 8.11 -17.86
C PRO A 138 18.45 8.86 -17.00
N GLU A 139 19.50 8.15 -16.58
CA GLU A 139 20.61 8.79 -15.87
C GLU A 139 21.17 9.88 -16.78
N PRO A 140 21.34 11.12 -16.26
CA PRO A 140 21.95 12.17 -17.05
C PRO A 140 23.35 11.72 -17.46
N GLU A 141 23.70 11.94 -18.72
CA GLU A 141 25.03 11.61 -19.22
C GLU A 141 26.10 12.19 -18.29
N GLN A 142 26.95 11.31 -17.77
CA GLN A 142 27.98 11.71 -16.85
C GLN A 142 28.99 12.57 -17.61
N LYS A 143 28.93 13.89 -17.44
CA LYS A 143 29.92 14.81 -18.00
C LYS A 143 31.30 14.39 -17.48
N LEU A 144 32.12 13.83 -18.36
CA LEU A 144 33.52 13.55 -18.06
C LEU A 144 34.19 14.88 -17.68
N ARG A 145 34.90 14.91 -16.56
CA ARG A 145 35.65 16.09 -16.08
C ARG A 145 37.12 15.75 -15.95
N GLY A 146 37.97 16.77 -16.08
CA GLY A 146 39.43 16.64 -15.89
C GLY A 146 40.10 15.78 -16.96
N ASN A 147 41.10 14.97 -16.55
CA ASN A 147 41.94 14.20 -17.48
C ASN A 147 41.16 13.19 -18.34
N LYS A 148 40.01 12.69 -17.87
CA LYS A 148 39.14 11.81 -18.67
C LYS A 148 38.45 12.55 -19.82
N ALA A 149 38.12 13.83 -19.66
CA ALA A 149 37.56 14.64 -20.74
C ALA A 149 38.63 14.98 -21.79
N LYS A 150 39.86 15.27 -21.35
CA LYS A 150 41.00 15.54 -22.24
C LYS A 150 41.39 14.32 -23.08
N LYS A 151 41.41 13.12 -22.48
CA LYS A 151 41.64 11.86 -23.22
C LYS A 151 40.53 11.52 -24.21
N ALA A 152 39.27 11.81 -23.88
CA ALA A 152 38.15 11.58 -24.79
C ALA A 152 38.19 12.53 -26.00
N ALA A 153 38.54 13.81 -25.80
CA ALA A 153 38.72 14.78 -26.88
C ALA A 153 39.90 14.43 -27.80
N ALA A 154 41.04 14.03 -27.24
CA ALA A 154 42.20 13.59 -28.03
C ALA A 154 41.90 12.35 -28.89
N ALA A 155 41.12 11.40 -28.37
CA ALA A 155 40.70 10.22 -29.13
C ALA A 155 39.63 10.51 -30.20
N THR A 156 39.01 11.71 -30.19
CA THR A 156 38.06 12.12 -31.25
C THR A 156 38.75 12.91 -32.38
N GLU A 157 39.97 13.40 -32.19
CA GLU A 157 40.76 14.13 -33.20
C GLU A 157 41.68 13.21 -34.04
N GLU A 158 41.87 11.95 -33.64
CA GLU A 158 42.71 10.96 -34.36
C GLU A 158 41.95 10.09 -35.39
N ASN A 159 40.66 10.34 -35.62
CA ASN A 159 39.87 9.76 -36.72
C ASN A 159 39.34 10.86 -37.65
#